data_AF-A0A9K2KMW6-F1
#
_entry.id   AF-A0A9K2KMW6-F1
#
_cell.length_a   1.000
_cell.length_b   1.000
_cell.length_c   1.000
_cell.angle_alpha   90.00
_cell.angle_beta   90.00
_cell.angle_gamma   90.00
#
_symmetry.space_group_name_H-M   'P 1'
#
loop_
_entity.id
_entity.type
_entity.pdbx_description
1 polymer ?
#
loop_
_entity_poly.entity_id
_entity_poly.type
_entity_poly.pdbx_seq_one_letter_code
_entity_poly.pdbx_strand_id
1 'polypeptide(L)'
;MLDLLPSEIWSNPKATFLDPVCKSGVFLREIVKRLDEGLTNQIPDKQTRINHILKNQVFGSTATYVGSFDRYLHKNSFAGERNYFANFKIFLAPNSTMTKTIMPMIKSG
;
A
#
# COMPACT_ATOMS: atom_id res chain seq x y z
N MET A 1 -16.92 7.57 -0.17
CA MET A 1 -16.70 6.80 1.09
C MET A 1 -15.49 7.32 1.85
N LEU A 2 -14.30 7.41 1.24
CA LEU A 2 -13.14 8.05 1.91
C LEU A 2 -13.39 9.53 2.26
N ASP A 3 -14.30 10.20 1.54
CA ASP A 3 -14.70 11.59 1.78
C ASP A 3 -15.60 11.77 3.01
N LEU A 4 -16.03 10.66 3.64
CA LEU A 4 -16.76 10.68 4.90
C LEU A 4 -15.82 10.76 6.11
N LEU A 5 -14.51 10.60 5.90
CA LEU A 5 -13.52 10.71 6.96
C LEU A 5 -13.19 12.18 7.25
N PRO A 6 -12.93 12.54 8.51
CA PRO A 6 -12.46 13.88 8.86
C PRO A 6 -11.19 14.25 8.10
N SER A 7 -11.11 15.47 7.58
CA SER A 7 -9.97 15.93 6.77
C SER A 7 -8.63 15.84 7.50
N GLU A 8 -8.63 16.00 8.82
CA GLU A 8 -7.45 16.05 9.68
C GLU A 8 -6.71 14.72 9.69
N ILE A 9 -7.40 13.61 9.41
CA ILE A 9 -6.79 12.27 9.40
C ILE A 9 -5.71 12.14 8.33
N TRP A 10 -5.84 12.87 7.22
CA TRP A 10 -4.88 12.84 6.11
C TRP A 10 -3.58 13.57 6.44
N SER A 11 -3.60 14.41 7.47
CA SER A 11 -2.42 15.09 8.01
C SER A 11 -1.91 14.46 9.30
N ASN A 12 -2.40 13.29 9.70
CA ASN A 12 -1.90 12.61 10.90
C ASN A 12 -0.84 11.55 10.54
N PRO A 13 0.44 11.73 10.92
CA PRO A 13 1.51 10.77 10.58
C PRO A 13 1.38 9.45 11.34
N LYS A 14 0.47 9.37 12.33
CA LYS A 14 0.19 8.17 13.12
C LYS A 14 -1.13 7.49 12.75
N ALA A 15 -1.89 8.03 11.79
CA ALA A 15 -3.11 7.39 11.34
C ALA A 15 -2.79 6.07 10.64
N THR A 16 -3.59 5.04 10.90
CA THR A 16 -3.46 3.72 10.29
C THR A 16 -4.74 3.31 9.60
N PHE A 17 -4.62 2.73 8.41
CA PHE A 17 -5.69 2.27 7.55
C PHE A 17 -5.51 0.79 7.25
N LEU A 18 -6.62 0.05 7.32
CA LEU A 18 -6.67 -1.36 6.96
C LEU A 18 -7.81 -1.58 5.97
N ASP A 19 -7.51 -2.15 4.82
CA ASP A 19 -8.52 -2.70 3.91
C ASP A 19 -8.46 -4.24 3.96
N PRO A 20 -9.43 -4.89 4.64
CA PRO A 20 -9.44 -6.34 4.83
C PRO A 20 -9.83 -7.13 3.57
N VAL A 21 -10.36 -6.47 2.52
CA VAL A 21 -10.82 -7.13 1.29
C VAL A 21 -10.36 -6.33 0.07
N CYS A 22 -9.04 -6.22 -0.07
CA CYS A 22 -8.41 -5.48 -1.16
C CYS A 22 -8.58 -6.18 -2.52
N LYS A 23 -9.69 -5.95 -3.22
CA LYS A 23 -9.91 -6.55 -4.56
C LYS A 23 -8.97 -5.97 -5.62
N SER A 24 -9.15 -4.70 -5.97
CA SER A 24 -8.35 -4.03 -7.01
C SER A 24 -7.28 -3.09 -6.44
N GLY A 25 -7.37 -2.74 -5.15
CA GLY A 25 -6.45 -1.81 -4.47
C GLY A 25 -6.71 -0.34 -4.74
N VAL A 26 -7.88 0.00 -5.31
CA VAL A 26 -8.28 1.38 -5.56
C VAL A 26 -8.36 2.18 -4.26
N PHE A 27 -8.92 1.61 -3.19
CA PHE A 27 -9.02 2.27 -1.90
C PHE A 27 -7.66 2.63 -1.31
N LEU A 28 -6.73 1.69 -1.32
CA LEU A 28 -5.38 1.89 -0.80
C LEU A 28 -4.60 2.93 -1.59
N ARG A 29 -4.74 2.92 -2.92
CA ARG A 29 -4.13 3.95 -3.77
C ARG A 29 -4.62 5.35 -3.39
N GLU A 30 -5.93 5.52 -3.23
CA GLU A 30 -6.50 6.82 -2.86
C GLU A 30 -6.11 7.24 -1.45
N ILE A 31 -5.99 6.30 -0.50
CA ILE A 31 -5.48 6.57 0.85
C ILE A 31 -4.03 7.06 0.79
N VAL A 32 -3.15 6.36 0.06
CA VAL A 32 -1.74 6.75 -0.09
C VAL A 32 -1.63 8.15 -0.71
N LYS A 33 -2.42 8.44 -1.74
CA LYS A 33 -2.43 9.75 -2.39
C LYS A 33 -2.81 10.88 -1.43
N ARG A 34 -3.88 10.69 -0.64
CA ARG A 34 -4.35 11.69 0.33
C ARG A 34 -3.35 11.90 1.48
N LEU A 35 -2.71 10.83 1.95
CA LEU A 35 -1.64 10.94 2.96
C LEU A 35 -0.38 11.61 2.40
N ASP A 36 0.01 11.32 1.16
CA ASP A 36 1.15 11.97 0.50
C ASP A 36 0.95 13.50 0.46
N GLU A 37 -0.23 13.94 0.03
CA GLU A 37 -0.60 15.36 0.03
C GLU A 37 -0.63 15.93 1.46
N GLY A 38 -1.37 15.30 2.37
CA GLY A 38 -1.64 15.81 3.73
C GLY A 38 -0.44 15.83 4.68
N LEU A 39 0.61 15.03 4.42
CA LEU A 39 1.82 14.97 5.25
C LEU A 39 2.98 15.81 4.72
N THR A 40 2.80 16.54 3.61
CA THR A 40 3.88 17.33 2.98
C THR A 40 4.56 18.31 3.95
N ASN A 41 3.82 18.93 4.86
CA ASN A 41 4.40 19.88 5.83
C ASN A 41 5.22 19.20 6.94
N GLN A 42 4.92 17.94 7.27
CA GLN A 42 5.55 17.21 8.37
C GLN A 42 6.71 16.32 7.91
N ILE A 43 6.58 15.75 6.72
CA ILE A 43 7.64 14.94 6.08
C ILE A 43 7.83 15.52 4.68
N PRO A 44 8.63 16.58 4.48
CA PRO A 44 8.72 17.29 3.20
C PRO A 44 9.31 16.45 2.07
N ASP A 45 10.29 15.61 2.39
CA ASP A 45 10.88 14.70 1.42
C ASP A 45 9.88 13.63 0.96
N LYS A 46 9.61 13.59 -0.34
CA LYS A 46 8.57 12.74 -0.92
C LYS A 46 8.88 11.25 -0.75
N GLN A 47 10.13 10.85 -0.94
CA GLN A 47 10.51 9.45 -0.82
C GLN A 47 10.34 8.97 0.63
N THR A 48 10.86 9.74 1.59
CA THR A 48 10.73 9.47 3.03
C THR A 48 9.27 9.40 3.46
N ARG A 49 8.43 10.32 2.95
CA ARG A 49 7.00 10.35 3.25
C ARG A 49 6.27 9.12 2.74
N ILE A 50 6.51 8.73 1.49
CA ILE A 50 5.89 7.53 0.91
C ILE A 50 6.38 6.27 1.63
N ASN A 51 7.68 6.18 1.92
CA ASN A 51 8.25 5.09 2.70
C ASN A 51 7.55 4.98 4.07
N HIS A 52 7.33 6.11 4.75
CA HIS A 52 6.59 6.15 6.01
C HIS A 52 5.14 5.69 5.88
N ILE A 53 4.40 6.20 4.89
CA ILE A 53 2.99 5.86 4.65
C ILE A 53 2.83 4.36 4.40
N LEU A 54 3.61 3.82 3.46
CA LEU A 54 3.50 2.43 3.04
C LEU A 54 4.05 1.45 4.08
N LYS A 55 4.93 1.91 4.99
CA LYS A 55 5.47 1.08 6.08
C LYS A 55 4.60 1.07 7.33
N ASN A 56 4.01 2.22 7.68
CA ASN A 56 3.43 2.42 9.00
C ASN A 56 1.92 2.71 8.99
N GLN A 57 1.36 3.13 7.85
CA GLN A 57 0.01 3.68 7.81
C GLN A 57 -0.97 2.90 6.95
N VAL A 58 -0.51 2.19 5.92
CA VAL A 58 -1.41 1.54 4.95
C VAL A 58 -1.18 0.03 4.92
N PHE A 59 -2.20 -0.72 5.34
CA PHE A 59 -2.18 -2.17 5.39
C PHE A 59 -3.33 -2.76 4.61
N GLY A 60 -3.10 -3.91 3.97
CA GLY A 60 -4.12 -4.62 3.22
C GLY A 60 -4.02 -6.12 3.39
N SER A 61 -5.17 -6.78 3.38
CA SER A 61 -5.25 -8.22 3.18
C SER A 61 -6.07 -8.53 1.94
N THR A 62 -5.59 -9.51 1.18
CA THR A 62 -6.23 -9.93 -0.05
C THR A 62 -5.99 -11.40 -0.29
N ALA A 63 -6.95 -12.09 -0.90
CA ALA A 63 -6.77 -13.46 -1.37
C ALA A 63 -6.00 -13.52 -2.71
N THR A 64 -5.91 -12.40 -3.45
CA THR A 64 -5.38 -12.33 -4.81
C THR A 64 -4.49 -11.12 -5.02
N TYR A 65 -3.66 -11.13 -6.07
CA TYR A 65 -2.81 -10.00 -6.42
C TYR A 65 -3.60 -8.71 -6.72
N VAL A 66 -3.02 -7.54 -6.37
CA VAL A 66 -3.67 -6.22 -6.38
C VAL A 66 -3.08 -5.31 -7.47
N GLY A 67 -3.50 -5.51 -8.72
CA GLY A 67 -2.85 -4.89 -9.88
C GLY A 67 -2.91 -3.36 -9.98
N SER A 68 -3.95 -2.69 -9.44
CA SER A 68 -4.01 -1.21 -9.54
C SER A 68 -3.10 -0.52 -8.53
N PHE A 69 -2.89 -1.13 -7.37
CA PHE A 69 -1.99 -0.61 -6.35
C PHE A 69 -0.53 -0.86 -6.78
N ASP A 70 -0.23 -2.06 -7.25
CA ASP A 70 1.09 -2.40 -7.79
C ASP A 70 1.50 -1.46 -8.95
N ARG A 71 0.61 -1.26 -9.93
CA ARG A 71 0.85 -0.32 -11.03
C ARG A 71 1.09 1.10 -10.54
N TYR A 72 0.40 1.53 -9.48
CA TYR A 72 0.62 2.85 -8.89
C TYR A 72 2.02 2.95 -8.28
N LEU A 73 2.45 1.95 -7.52
CA LEU A 73 3.80 1.91 -6.95
C LEU A 73 4.87 1.92 -8.03
N HIS A 74 4.71 1.10 -9.08
CA HIS A 74 5.65 1.05 -10.19
C HIS A 74 5.70 2.36 -10.99
N LYS A 75 4.54 2.95 -11.30
CA LYS A 75 4.46 4.24 -12.03
C LYS A 75 5.17 5.37 -11.29
N ASN A 76 5.17 5.34 -9.96
CA ASN A 76 5.80 6.36 -9.13
C ASN A 76 7.19 5.95 -8.62
N SER A 77 7.78 4.87 -9.15
CA SER A 77 9.09 4.36 -8.74
C SER A 77 9.20 4.01 -7.25
N PHE A 78 8.08 3.74 -6.59
CA PHE A 78 8.03 3.35 -5.18
C PHE A 78 8.28 1.84 -4.99
N ALA A 79 8.23 1.04 -6.05
CA ALA A 79 8.34 -0.42 -5.97
C ALA A 79 9.75 -0.96 -5.67
N GLY A 80 10.77 -0.08 -5.54
CA GLY A 80 12.17 -0.48 -5.39
C GLY A 80 12.53 -1.13 -4.04
N GLU A 81 11.70 -1.00 -3.01
CA GLU A 81 11.95 -1.64 -1.71
C GLU A 81 11.01 -2.84 -1.49
N ARG A 82 11.60 -4.03 -1.34
CA ARG A 82 10.95 -5.32 -1.02
C ARG A 82 9.99 -5.27 0.17
N ASN A 83 10.09 -4.25 1.00
CA ASN A 83 9.32 -4.07 2.23
C ASN A 83 7.82 -3.77 1.98
N TYR A 84 7.44 -3.25 0.81
CA TYR A 84 6.04 -2.86 0.57
C TYR A 84 5.09 -4.04 0.44
N PHE A 85 5.54 -5.15 -0.14
CA PHE A 85 4.75 -6.39 -0.19
C PHE A 85 4.63 -7.05 1.19
N ALA A 86 5.57 -6.81 2.13
CA ALA A 86 5.49 -7.37 3.48
C ALA A 86 4.32 -6.79 4.30
N ASN A 87 3.93 -5.54 4.05
CA ASN A 87 2.77 -4.90 4.70
C ASN A 87 1.43 -5.36 4.08
N PHE A 88 1.50 -6.12 2.99
CA PHE A 88 0.37 -6.71 2.29
C PHE A 88 0.37 -8.22 2.48
N LYS A 89 -0.45 -8.71 3.42
CA LYS A 89 -0.64 -10.16 3.55
C LYS A 89 -1.55 -10.63 2.41
N ILE A 90 -0.92 -11.09 1.33
CA ILE A 90 -1.59 -11.84 0.27
C ILE A 90 -1.80 -13.27 0.78
N PHE A 91 -3.02 -13.61 1.15
CA PHE A 91 -3.41 -14.99 1.47
C PHE A 91 -3.65 -15.74 0.16
N LEU A 92 -2.56 -16.13 -0.50
CA LEU A 92 -2.65 -16.98 -1.68
C LEU A 92 -3.04 -18.38 -1.23
N ALA A 93 -4.10 -18.94 -1.82
CA ALA A 93 -4.42 -20.36 -1.63
C ALA A 93 -3.17 -21.20 -1.99
N PRO A 94 -2.76 -22.18 -1.17
CA PRO A 94 -1.47 -22.88 -1.31
C PRO A 94 -1.21 -23.48 -2.70
N ASN A 95 -2.30 -23.78 -3.44
CA ASN A 95 -2.25 -24.49 -4.71
C ASN A 95 -2.60 -23.64 -5.94
N SER A 96 -2.73 -22.30 -5.80
CA SER A 96 -3.00 -21.46 -6.97
C SER A 96 -1.74 -21.30 -7.84
N THR A 97 -1.92 -21.24 -9.16
CA THR A 97 -0.84 -20.97 -10.12
C THR A 97 -0.12 -19.65 -9.77
N MET A 98 -0.86 -18.66 -9.26
CA MET A 98 -0.32 -17.40 -8.79
C MET A 98 0.65 -17.55 -7.62
N THR A 99 0.40 -18.50 -6.70
CA THR A 99 1.27 -18.76 -5.54
C THR A 99 2.66 -19.23 -5.97
N LYS A 100 2.71 -20.10 -6.98
CA LYS A 100 3.97 -20.65 -7.52
C LYS A 100 4.78 -19.62 -8.30
N THR A 101 4.12 -18.64 -8.93
CA THR A 101 4.80 -17.59 -9.70
C THR A 101 5.22 -16.39 -8.85
N ILE A 102 4.35 -15.93 -7.94
CA ILE A 102 4.57 -14.67 -7.20
C ILE A 102 5.41 -14.88 -5.94
N MET A 103 5.25 -15.99 -5.20
CA MET A 103 6.00 -16.19 -3.95
C MET A 103 7.53 -16.29 -4.12
N PRO A 104 8.07 -16.92 -5.19
CA PRO A 104 9.51 -16.88 -5.44
C PRO A 104 10.02 -15.46 -5.69
N MET A 105 9.28 -14.64 -6.43
CA MET A 105 9.66 -13.24 -6.73
C MET A 105 9.70 -12.37 -5.47
N ILE A 106 8.86 -12.66 -4.46
CA ILE A 106 8.90 -12.00 -3.15
C ILE A 106 10.08 -12.48 -2.29
N LYS A 107 10.48 -13.76 -2.42
CA LYS A 107 11.52 -14.38 -1.59
C LYS A 107 12.96 -14.25 -2.13
N SER A 108 13.14 -14.02 -3.44
CA SER A 108 14.45 -14.09 -4.11
C SER A 108 15.12 -12.73 -4.38
N GLY A 109 14.46 -11.62 -4.11
CA GLY A 109 15.08 -10.30 -4.11
C GLY A 109 15.69 -10.05 -2.76
#